data_AF-A0A4R5A120-F1
#
_entry.id   AF-A0A4R5A120-F1
#
_cell.length_a   1.000
_cell.length_b   1.000
_cell.length_c   1.000
_cell.angle_alpha   90.00
_cell.angle_beta   90.00
_cell.angle_gamma   90.00
#
_symmetry.space_group_name_H-M   'P 1'
#
loop_
_entity.id
_entity.type
_entity.pdbx_description
1 polymer ?
#
loop_
_entity_poly.entity_id
_entity_poly.type
_entity_poly.pdbx_seq_one_letter_code
_entity_poly.pdbx_strand_id
1 'polypeptide(L)'
;MPDIPGWDDLTAVLNESAAAEGEWIQARAQLGAPLPDNADHIIRSLTNALATGRREINIGSSVAGILGDDMVPMEGRTRRATERIDAAEHTFRTTVTDADTRLTVARGVLTSAALPKLTPGNEVTARMDAQMFMSNGGDPSRILPMLAERQDDVGALVTSSWGRDYLTAHTGDRDLTGAVFTLVTETALQAAAQAVDPGRRAAALAVEHLNKLAQSRDALNAAGHAILRQLRHHTAALKTGHRPAA
;
A
#
# COMPACT_ATOMS: atom_id res chain seq x y z
N MET A 1 -21.13 -24.06 -4.94
CA MET A 1 -19.97 -23.38 -5.58
C MET A 1 -19.20 -24.44 -6.35
N PRO A 2 -18.49 -24.10 -7.43
CA PRO A 2 -17.57 -25.04 -8.05
C PRO A 2 -16.53 -25.44 -7.00
N ASP A 3 -16.29 -26.73 -6.85
CA ASP A 3 -15.26 -27.27 -5.96
C ASP A 3 -13.90 -27.01 -6.62
N ILE A 4 -13.33 -25.84 -6.35
CA ILE A 4 -12.06 -25.40 -6.91
C ILE A 4 -11.01 -25.53 -5.79
N PRO A 5 -10.00 -26.39 -5.95
CA PRO A 5 -8.97 -26.56 -4.94
C PRO A 5 -8.30 -25.23 -4.54
N GLY A 6 -8.21 -24.97 -3.24
CA GLY A 6 -7.64 -23.74 -2.68
C GLY A 6 -8.56 -22.51 -2.68
N TRP A 7 -9.84 -22.67 -3.07
CA TRP A 7 -10.80 -21.56 -3.05
C TRP A 7 -11.04 -21.02 -1.62
N ASP A 8 -11.13 -21.91 -0.63
CA ASP A 8 -11.35 -21.52 0.77
C ASP A 8 -10.17 -20.69 1.30
N ASP A 9 -8.93 -21.10 1.03
CA ASP A 9 -7.73 -20.34 1.39
C ASP A 9 -7.73 -18.94 0.75
N LEU A 10 -8.12 -18.86 -0.53
CA LEU A 10 -8.22 -17.59 -1.23
C LEU A 10 -9.32 -16.69 -0.65
N THR A 11 -10.46 -17.26 -0.23
CA THR A 11 -11.49 -16.47 0.47
C THR A 11 -11.07 -16.00 1.85
N ALA A 12 -10.27 -16.76 2.57
CA ALA A 12 -9.70 -16.34 3.86
C ALA A 12 -8.81 -15.09 3.68
N VAL A 13 -7.93 -15.10 2.66
CA VAL A 13 -7.11 -13.93 2.31
C VAL A 13 -7.95 -12.69 1.99
N LEU A 14 -9.09 -12.86 1.31
CA LEU A 14 -10.00 -11.74 1.02
C LEU A 14 -10.73 -11.22 2.27
N ASN A 15 -11.02 -12.09 3.23
CA ASN A 15 -11.62 -11.69 4.50
C ASN A 15 -10.62 -10.94 5.38
N GLU A 16 -9.36 -11.37 5.42
CA GLU A 16 -8.27 -10.65 6.10
C GLU A 16 -8.04 -9.27 5.47
N SER A 17 -8.06 -9.20 4.13
CA SER A 17 -8.00 -7.93 3.40
C SER A 17 -9.13 -6.98 3.79
N ALA A 18 -10.36 -7.49 3.93
CA ALA A 18 -11.52 -6.71 4.37
C ALA A 18 -11.42 -6.27 5.85
N ALA A 19 -10.84 -7.11 6.72
CA ALA A 19 -10.61 -6.77 8.12
C ALA A 19 -9.65 -5.57 8.25
N ALA A 20 -8.57 -5.53 7.46
CA ALA A 20 -7.64 -4.41 7.44
C ALA A 20 -8.29 -3.08 7.04
N GLU A 21 -9.28 -3.10 6.13
CA GLU A 21 -10.09 -1.92 5.79
C GLU A 21 -10.95 -1.46 6.99
N GLY A 22 -11.55 -2.40 7.71
CA GLY A 22 -12.32 -2.12 8.93
C GLY A 22 -11.45 -1.56 10.05
N GLU A 23 -10.24 -2.09 10.23
CA GLU A 23 -9.25 -1.58 11.19
C GLU A 23 -8.88 -0.13 10.91
N TRP A 24 -8.72 0.26 9.64
CA TRP A 24 -8.47 1.66 9.29
C TRP A 24 -9.61 2.58 9.74
N ILE A 25 -10.86 2.20 9.52
CA ILE A 25 -12.02 3.01 9.92
C ILE A 25 -12.02 3.22 11.45
N GLN A 26 -11.71 2.17 12.21
CA GLN A 26 -11.61 2.25 13.67
C GLN A 26 -10.41 3.11 14.10
N ALA A 27 -9.25 2.89 13.49
CA ALA A 27 -8.04 3.65 13.76
C ALA A 27 -8.21 5.14 13.47
N ARG A 28 -8.87 5.50 12.36
CA ARG A 28 -9.14 6.88 11.97
C ARG A 28 -9.90 7.65 13.06
N ALA A 29 -10.84 6.98 13.75
CA ALA A 29 -11.58 7.55 14.87
C ALA A 29 -10.69 7.76 16.12
N GLN A 30 -9.65 6.94 16.29
CA GLN A 30 -8.73 7.00 17.43
C GLN A 30 -7.60 8.04 17.26
N LEU A 31 -7.34 8.53 16.04
CA LEU A 31 -6.26 9.49 15.77
C LEU A 31 -6.38 10.81 16.55
N GLY A 32 -7.59 11.20 17.00
CA GLY A 32 -7.80 12.36 17.86
C GLY A 32 -7.51 13.73 17.23
N ALA A 33 -7.13 13.77 15.96
CA ALA A 33 -6.88 14.99 15.18
C ALA A 33 -7.33 14.82 13.71
N PRO A 34 -7.64 15.92 13.01
CA PRO A 34 -7.91 15.87 11.58
C PRO A 34 -6.63 15.52 10.82
N LEU A 35 -6.78 14.67 9.79
CA LEU A 35 -5.75 14.47 8.78
C LEU A 35 -5.77 15.65 7.79
N PRO A 36 -4.71 15.85 6.99
CA PRO A 36 -4.75 16.78 5.86
C PRO A 36 -5.98 16.53 4.98
N ASP A 37 -6.68 17.60 4.56
CA ASP A 37 -8.00 17.52 3.89
C ASP A 37 -8.01 16.57 2.67
N ASN A 38 -6.91 16.54 1.93
CA ASN A 38 -6.74 15.66 0.78
C ASN A 38 -6.46 14.19 1.17
N ALA A 39 -5.76 13.94 2.28
CA ALA A 39 -5.39 12.59 2.70
C ALA A 39 -6.63 11.74 3.02
N ASP A 40 -7.58 12.28 3.78
CA ASP A 40 -8.78 11.54 4.19
C ASP A 40 -9.65 11.14 2.98
N HIS A 41 -9.79 12.03 1.99
CA HIS A 41 -10.46 11.72 0.73
C HIS A 41 -9.72 10.62 -0.05
N ILE A 42 -8.39 10.73 -0.21
CA ILE A 42 -7.60 9.75 -0.95
C ILE A 42 -7.68 8.36 -0.30
N ILE A 43 -7.61 8.29 1.03
CA ILE A 43 -7.65 7.00 1.75
C ILE A 43 -9.04 6.36 1.65
N ARG A 44 -10.13 7.13 1.76
CA ARG A 44 -11.48 6.60 1.50
C ARG A 44 -11.63 6.10 0.06
N SER A 45 -11.05 6.85 -0.88
CA SER A 45 -11.00 6.46 -2.28
C SER A 45 -10.22 5.14 -2.46
N LEU A 46 -9.09 4.98 -1.77
CA LEU A 46 -8.29 3.74 -1.74
C LEU A 46 -9.10 2.57 -1.19
N THR A 47 -9.75 2.70 -0.04
CA THR A 47 -10.56 1.62 0.55
C THR A 47 -11.71 1.21 -0.37
N ASN A 48 -12.34 2.18 -1.05
CA ASN A 48 -13.39 1.89 -2.03
C ASN A 48 -12.86 1.16 -3.27
N ALA A 49 -11.64 1.48 -3.72
CA ALA A 49 -10.98 0.75 -4.79
C ALA A 49 -10.70 -0.69 -4.36
N LEU A 50 -10.10 -0.93 -3.19
CA LEU A 50 -9.85 -2.27 -2.68
C LEU A 50 -11.13 -3.10 -2.55
N ALA A 51 -12.20 -2.52 -1.98
CA ALA A 51 -13.51 -3.16 -1.89
C ALA A 51 -14.12 -3.47 -3.27
N THR A 52 -13.86 -2.64 -4.29
CA THR A 52 -14.29 -2.90 -5.67
C THR A 52 -13.48 -4.03 -6.31
N GLY A 53 -12.16 -4.03 -6.13
CA GLY A 53 -11.29 -5.12 -6.60
C GLY A 53 -11.70 -6.46 -6.01
N ARG A 54 -12.01 -6.51 -4.70
CA ARG A 54 -12.51 -7.70 -4.02
C ARG A 54 -13.86 -8.19 -4.59
N ARG A 55 -14.77 -7.28 -4.94
CA ARG A 55 -16.06 -7.66 -5.57
C ARG A 55 -15.84 -8.26 -6.96
N GLU A 56 -14.93 -7.70 -7.76
CA GLU A 56 -14.69 -8.19 -9.13
C GLU A 56 -14.00 -9.55 -9.21
N ILE A 57 -13.26 -9.96 -8.17
CA ILE A 57 -12.66 -11.31 -8.13
C ILE A 57 -13.62 -12.34 -7.55
N ASN A 58 -14.68 -11.93 -6.85
CA ASN A 58 -15.74 -12.82 -6.36
C ASN A 58 -16.77 -13.15 -7.45
N ILE A 59 -16.30 -13.41 -8.67
CA ILE A 59 -17.14 -13.76 -9.84
C ILE A 59 -17.41 -15.26 -9.97
N GLY A 60 -16.89 -16.09 -9.07
CA GLY A 60 -17.02 -17.55 -9.14
C GLY A 60 -18.47 -18.01 -9.25
N SER A 61 -19.39 -17.39 -8.52
CA SER A 61 -20.84 -17.68 -8.60
C SER A 61 -21.44 -17.29 -9.95
N SER A 62 -21.04 -16.15 -10.51
CA SER A 62 -21.48 -15.68 -11.83
C SER A 62 -20.97 -16.59 -12.94
N VAL A 63 -19.69 -16.98 -12.91
CA VAL A 63 -19.10 -17.93 -13.86
C VAL A 63 -19.77 -19.29 -13.75
N ALA A 64 -19.99 -19.80 -12.52
CA ALA A 64 -20.68 -21.06 -12.30
C ALA A 64 -22.13 -21.03 -12.83
N GLY A 65 -22.84 -19.91 -12.63
CA GLY A 65 -24.18 -19.71 -13.18
C GLY A 65 -24.20 -19.73 -14.72
N ILE A 66 -23.23 -19.08 -15.36
CA ILE A 66 -23.07 -19.10 -16.83
C ILE A 66 -22.80 -20.53 -17.33
N LEU A 67 -21.93 -21.28 -16.64
CA LEU A 67 -21.59 -22.65 -17.00
C LEU A 67 -22.74 -23.64 -16.73
N GLY A 68 -23.62 -23.34 -15.77
CA GLY A 68 -24.81 -24.13 -15.46
C GLY A 68 -26.04 -23.84 -16.32
N ASP A 69 -25.98 -22.87 -17.25
CA ASP A 69 -27.09 -22.53 -18.14
C ASP A 69 -27.29 -23.58 -19.24
N ASP A 70 -28.13 -24.57 -18.97
CA ASP A 70 -28.41 -25.68 -19.89
C ASP A 70 -29.21 -25.29 -21.14
N MET A 71 -29.73 -24.05 -21.20
CA MET A 71 -30.38 -23.52 -22.40
C MET A 71 -29.37 -23.11 -23.48
N VAL A 72 -28.08 -23.04 -23.14
CA VAL A 72 -27.01 -22.60 -24.03
C VAL A 72 -26.05 -23.76 -24.32
N PRO A 73 -25.67 -24.00 -25.60
CA PRO A 73 -24.64 -24.97 -25.93
C PRO A 73 -23.34 -24.72 -25.14
N MET A 74 -22.61 -25.78 -24.80
CA MET A 74 -21.39 -25.69 -23.96
C MET A 74 -20.36 -24.71 -24.53
N GLU A 75 -20.21 -24.63 -25.86
CA GLU A 75 -19.36 -23.65 -26.53
C GLU A 75 -19.80 -22.20 -26.23
N GLY A 76 -21.10 -21.93 -26.27
CA GLY A 76 -21.66 -20.63 -25.92
C GLY A 76 -21.45 -20.27 -24.45
N ARG A 77 -21.63 -21.25 -23.54
CA ARG A 77 -21.39 -21.08 -22.09
C ARG A 77 -19.92 -20.77 -21.80
N THR A 78 -19.01 -21.58 -22.34
CA THR A 78 -17.56 -21.40 -22.14
C THR A 78 -17.07 -20.07 -22.70
N ARG A 79 -17.59 -19.63 -23.86
CA ARG A 79 -17.32 -18.29 -24.40
C ARG A 79 -17.79 -17.18 -23.45
N ARG A 80 -19.06 -17.20 -23.02
CA ARG A 80 -19.61 -16.19 -22.09
C ARG A 80 -18.87 -16.17 -20.75
N ALA A 81 -18.50 -17.34 -20.24
CA ALA A 81 -17.73 -17.45 -19.01
C ALA A 81 -16.34 -16.81 -19.17
N THR A 82 -15.68 -17.06 -20.30
CA THR A 82 -14.37 -16.44 -20.63
C THR A 82 -14.50 -14.92 -20.75
N GLU A 83 -15.51 -14.42 -21.47
CA GLU A 83 -15.78 -12.98 -21.59
C GLU A 83 -16.00 -12.32 -20.21
N ARG A 84 -16.73 -12.99 -19.29
CA ARG A 84 -16.91 -12.49 -17.92
C ARG A 84 -15.60 -12.47 -17.13
N ILE A 85 -14.79 -13.51 -17.25
CA ILE A 85 -13.47 -13.58 -16.60
C ILE A 85 -12.56 -12.47 -17.13
N ASP A 86 -12.53 -12.24 -18.44
CA ASP A 86 -11.70 -11.19 -19.05
C ASP A 86 -12.15 -9.79 -18.63
N ALA A 87 -13.47 -9.54 -18.59
CA ALA A 87 -14.02 -8.29 -18.10
C ALA A 87 -13.72 -8.05 -16.60
N ALA A 88 -13.80 -9.10 -15.78
CA ALA A 88 -13.44 -9.05 -14.37
C ALA A 88 -11.95 -8.79 -14.18
N GLU A 89 -11.08 -9.48 -14.93
CA GLU A 89 -9.63 -9.28 -14.86
C GLU A 89 -9.25 -7.85 -15.26
N HIS A 90 -9.84 -7.32 -16.33
CA HIS A 90 -9.59 -5.95 -16.76
C HIS A 90 -9.94 -4.96 -15.64
N THR A 91 -11.17 -5.03 -15.12
CA THR A 91 -11.63 -4.14 -14.04
C THR A 91 -10.78 -4.30 -12.77
N PHE A 92 -10.43 -5.54 -12.41
CA PHE A 92 -9.55 -5.84 -11.27
C PHE A 92 -8.18 -5.18 -11.42
N ARG A 93 -7.50 -5.35 -12.56
CA ARG A 93 -6.18 -4.75 -12.82
C ARG A 93 -6.23 -3.23 -12.75
N THR A 94 -7.22 -2.61 -13.40
CA THR A 94 -7.44 -1.17 -13.32
C THR A 94 -7.63 -0.71 -11.88
N THR A 95 -8.44 -1.44 -11.11
CA THR A 95 -8.73 -1.09 -9.72
C THR A 95 -7.51 -1.23 -8.81
N VAL A 96 -6.71 -2.29 -8.96
CA VAL A 96 -5.47 -2.47 -8.19
C VAL A 96 -4.45 -1.38 -8.54
N THR A 97 -4.33 -1.01 -9.82
CA THR A 97 -3.42 0.06 -10.27
C THR A 97 -3.82 1.43 -9.72
N ASP A 98 -5.12 1.72 -9.72
CA ASP A 98 -5.68 2.93 -9.11
C ASP A 98 -5.48 2.93 -7.58
N ALA A 99 -5.64 1.79 -6.91
CA ALA A 99 -5.31 1.63 -5.50
C ALA A 99 -3.81 1.91 -5.23
N ASP A 100 -2.89 1.40 -6.04
CA ASP A 100 -1.45 1.65 -5.90
C ASP A 100 -1.09 3.13 -6.01
N THR A 101 -1.71 3.79 -6.98
CA THR A 101 -1.55 5.23 -7.19
C THR A 101 -2.03 6.00 -5.96
N ARG A 102 -3.23 5.67 -5.45
CA ARG A 102 -3.81 6.33 -4.27
C ARG A 102 -3.00 6.06 -3.00
N LEU A 103 -2.52 4.84 -2.81
CA LEU A 103 -1.66 4.47 -1.70
C LEU A 103 -0.35 5.28 -1.73
N THR A 104 0.27 5.40 -2.90
CA THR A 104 1.50 6.19 -3.09
C THR A 104 1.26 7.66 -2.76
N VAL A 105 0.19 8.26 -3.28
CA VAL A 105 -0.14 9.67 -3.02
C VAL A 105 -0.49 9.87 -1.54
N ALA A 106 -1.32 9.01 -0.95
CA ALA A 106 -1.69 9.10 0.47
C ALA A 106 -0.46 9.01 1.38
N ARG A 107 0.46 8.06 1.09
CA ARG A 107 1.71 7.91 1.84
C ARG A 107 2.56 9.17 1.71
N GLY A 108 2.70 9.73 0.52
CA GLY A 108 3.45 10.97 0.29
C GLY A 108 2.87 12.16 1.08
N VAL A 109 1.55 12.37 1.02
CA VAL A 109 0.87 13.45 1.73
C VAL A 109 1.02 13.29 3.25
N LEU A 110 0.76 12.10 3.78
CA LEU A 110 0.84 11.85 5.22
C LEU A 110 2.28 11.90 5.74
N THR A 111 3.24 11.36 4.98
CA THR A 111 4.66 11.44 5.35
C THR A 111 5.11 12.88 5.44
N SER A 112 4.80 13.70 4.41
CA SER A 112 5.10 15.13 4.43
C SER A 112 4.44 15.87 5.59
N ALA A 113 3.21 15.50 5.96
CA ALA A 113 2.51 16.08 7.09
C ALA A 113 3.06 15.65 8.47
N ALA A 114 3.66 14.45 8.56
CA ALA A 114 4.23 13.91 9.79
C ALA A 114 5.64 14.44 10.09
N LEU A 115 6.45 14.63 9.04
CA LEU A 115 7.83 15.08 9.17
C LEU A 115 7.93 16.48 9.80
N PRO A 116 8.99 16.75 10.58
CA PRO A 116 9.25 18.07 11.12
C PRO A 116 9.49 19.07 9.98
N LYS A 117 9.06 20.32 10.19
CA LYS A 117 9.21 21.39 9.20
C LYS A 117 10.35 22.30 9.60
N LEU A 118 11.19 22.64 8.62
CA LEU A 118 12.29 23.57 8.83
C LEU A 118 11.74 25.00 8.90
N THR A 119 12.02 25.69 9.99
CA THR A 119 11.60 27.07 10.19
C THR A 119 12.38 28.00 9.24
N PRO A 120 11.72 28.89 8.47
CA PRO A 120 12.42 29.86 7.63
C PRO A 120 13.41 30.69 8.46
N GLY A 121 14.67 30.74 8.02
CA GLY A 121 15.74 31.46 8.72
C GLY A 121 16.62 30.60 9.65
N ASN A 122 16.17 29.40 10.04
CA ASN A 122 16.94 28.51 10.92
C ASN A 122 17.79 27.49 10.15
N GLU A 123 17.72 27.47 8.81
CA GLU A 123 18.44 26.49 7.98
C GLU A 123 19.95 26.51 8.20
N VAL A 124 20.56 27.69 8.29
CA VAL A 124 22.02 27.81 8.49
C VAL A 124 22.42 27.23 9.83
N THR A 125 21.68 27.56 10.89
CA THR A 125 21.91 27.03 12.24
C THR A 125 21.75 25.52 12.28
N ALA A 126 20.65 24.99 11.70
CA ALA A 126 20.40 23.56 11.64
C ALA A 126 21.51 22.81 10.87
N ARG A 127 22.05 23.40 9.80
CA ARG A 127 23.19 22.84 9.04
C ARG A 127 24.46 22.81 9.88
N MET A 128 24.76 23.89 10.61
CA MET A 128 25.93 23.95 11.49
C MET A 128 25.82 22.90 12.60
N ASP A 129 24.65 22.78 13.23
CA ASP A 129 24.40 21.78 14.28
C ASP A 129 24.52 20.35 13.73
N ALA A 130 23.88 20.06 12.59
CA ALA A 130 24.01 18.76 11.94
C ALA A 130 25.47 18.44 11.60
N GLN A 131 26.24 19.41 11.08
CA GLN A 131 27.66 19.25 10.79
C GLN A 131 28.49 18.96 12.04
N MET A 132 28.18 19.58 13.19
CA MET A 132 28.86 19.27 14.45
C MET A 132 28.64 17.82 14.90
N PHE A 133 27.46 17.25 14.68
CA PHE A 133 27.22 15.84 14.98
C PHE A 133 27.97 14.92 14.00
N MET A 134 28.04 15.29 12.73
CA MET A 134 28.67 14.48 11.68
C MET A 134 30.21 14.58 11.68
N SER A 135 30.79 15.71 12.09
CA SER A 135 32.24 15.94 12.11
C SER A 135 32.99 15.09 13.14
N ASN A 136 32.27 14.56 14.15
CA ASN A 136 32.82 13.63 15.14
C ASN A 136 33.03 12.20 14.60
N GLY A 137 32.94 11.98 13.28
CA GLY A 137 33.55 10.84 12.59
C GLY A 137 32.73 9.56 12.52
N GLY A 138 31.41 9.63 12.71
CA GLY A 138 30.54 8.46 12.51
C GLY A 138 30.11 8.28 11.06
N ASP A 139 29.76 7.04 10.72
CA ASP A 139 29.16 6.67 9.44
C ASP A 139 27.83 7.44 9.24
N PRO A 140 27.67 8.20 8.12
CA PRO A 140 26.43 8.89 7.77
C PRO A 140 25.18 7.99 7.83
N SER A 141 25.34 6.69 7.53
CA SER A 141 24.25 5.71 7.59
C SER A 141 23.70 5.49 8.99
N ARG A 142 24.48 5.83 10.03
CA ARG A 142 24.09 5.75 11.44
C ARG A 142 23.70 7.08 12.04
N ILE A 143 24.43 8.15 11.67
CA ILE A 143 24.19 9.49 12.26
C ILE A 143 22.88 10.08 11.76
N LEU A 144 22.57 9.97 10.46
CA LEU A 144 21.37 10.62 9.94
C LEU A 144 20.06 10.05 10.52
N PRO A 145 19.88 8.72 10.67
CA PRO A 145 18.71 8.20 11.38
C PRO A 145 18.60 8.74 12.80
N MET A 146 19.70 8.78 13.56
CA MET A 146 19.72 9.35 14.91
C MET A 146 19.31 10.83 14.93
N LEU A 147 19.80 11.63 13.97
CA LEU A 147 19.38 13.03 13.85
C LEU A 147 17.91 13.18 13.41
N ALA A 148 17.38 12.22 12.67
CA ALA A 148 16.00 12.22 12.17
C ALA A 148 14.98 11.96 13.29
N GLU A 149 15.39 11.34 14.41
CA GLU A 149 14.55 11.22 15.61
C GLU A 149 14.21 12.59 16.21
N ARG A 150 15.06 13.60 15.98
CA ARG A 150 14.85 14.94 16.51
C ARG A 150 13.59 15.56 15.93
N GLN A 151 12.82 16.21 16.79
CA GLN A 151 11.56 16.86 16.44
C GLN A 151 11.72 18.37 16.16
N ASP A 152 12.94 18.79 15.79
CA ASP A 152 13.35 20.19 15.60
C ASP A 152 13.87 20.45 14.17
N ASP A 153 14.44 21.64 13.96
CA ASP A 153 14.96 22.08 12.65
C ASP A 153 16.10 21.17 12.12
N VAL A 154 16.88 20.53 12.99
CA VAL A 154 17.91 19.56 12.57
C VAL A 154 17.25 18.30 12.01
N GLY A 155 16.24 17.76 12.71
CA GLY A 155 15.44 16.64 12.22
C GLY A 155 14.76 16.96 10.88
N ALA A 156 14.22 18.17 10.73
CA ALA A 156 13.64 18.64 9.48
C ALA A 156 14.67 18.72 8.34
N LEU A 157 15.88 19.20 8.64
CA LEU A 157 16.95 19.31 7.66
C LEU A 157 17.40 17.93 7.15
N VAL A 158 17.64 16.96 8.04
CA VAL A 158 18.17 15.63 7.65
C VAL A 158 17.15 14.77 6.90
N THR A 159 15.86 15.02 7.11
CA THR A 159 14.77 14.35 6.39
C THR A 159 14.42 15.04 5.06
N SER A 160 15.07 16.16 4.74
CA SER A 160 14.90 16.89 3.48
C SER A 160 15.84 16.38 2.38
N SER A 161 15.78 17.02 1.20
CA SER A 161 16.75 16.76 0.12
C SER A 161 18.19 16.96 0.56
N TRP A 162 18.46 17.84 1.52
CA TRP A 162 19.81 18.06 2.04
C TRP A 162 20.42 16.79 2.63
N GLY A 163 19.67 16.02 3.42
CA GLY A 163 20.17 14.76 4.01
C GLY A 163 20.44 13.69 2.95
N ARG A 164 19.60 13.63 1.92
CA ARG A 164 19.79 12.73 0.78
C ARG A 164 21.04 13.11 -0.05
N ASP A 165 21.23 14.40 -0.31
CA ASP A 165 22.39 14.91 -1.05
C ASP A 165 23.67 14.67 -0.25
N TYR A 166 23.62 14.87 1.07
CA TYR A 166 24.71 14.54 1.98
C TYR A 166 25.08 13.06 1.90
N LEU A 167 24.12 12.14 1.99
CA LEU A 167 24.37 10.69 1.83
C LEU A 167 24.99 10.35 0.48
N THR A 168 24.45 10.92 -0.59
CA THR A 168 24.94 10.69 -1.95
C THR A 168 26.40 11.12 -2.08
N ALA A 169 26.74 12.30 -1.53
CA ALA A 169 28.10 12.83 -1.59
C ALA A 169 29.12 12.01 -0.78
N HIS A 170 28.71 11.35 0.30
CA HIS A 170 29.62 10.60 1.18
C HIS A 170 29.70 9.11 0.85
N THR A 171 28.64 8.52 0.30
CA THR A 171 28.62 7.08 -0.04
C THR A 171 28.99 6.81 -1.50
N GLY A 172 28.63 7.71 -2.42
CA GLY A 172 28.77 7.49 -3.87
C GLY A 172 27.87 6.38 -4.44
N ASP A 173 27.10 5.68 -3.59
CA ASP A 173 26.23 4.57 -3.95
C ASP A 173 24.76 5.01 -3.86
N ARG A 174 24.08 4.98 -5.01
CA ARG A 174 22.69 5.42 -5.14
C ARG A 174 21.71 4.47 -4.46
N ASP A 175 21.97 3.17 -4.49
CA ASP A 175 21.09 2.16 -3.92
C ASP A 175 21.20 2.19 -2.39
N LEU A 176 22.44 2.28 -1.88
CA LEU A 176 22.69 2.49 -0.45
C LEU A 176 22.07 3.80 0.03
N THR A 177 22.25 4.90 -0.71
CA THR A 177 21.62 6.19 -0.38
C THR A 177 20.11 6.06 -0.29
N GLY A 178 19.48 5.37 -1.24
CA GLY A 178 18.04 5.12 -1.23
C GLY A 178 17.61 4.37 0.03
N ALA A 179 18.26 3.25 0.34
CA ALA A 179 17.95 2.43 1.51
C ALA A 179 18.14 3.19 2.84
N VAL A 180 19.25 3.93 2.98
CA VAL A 180 19.51 4.72 4.18
C VAL A 180 18.52 5.87 4.31
N PHE A 181 18.16 6.54 3.22
CA PHE A 181 17.19 7.63 3.29
C PHE A 181 15.77 7.13 3.61
N THR A 182 15.42 5.92 3.17
CA THR A 182 14.20 5.23 3.62
C THR A 182 14.25 5.02 5.14
N LEU A 183 15.36 4.51 5.69
CA LEU A 183 15.53 4.35 7.13
C LEU A 183 15.42 5.69 7.89
N VAL A 184 16.08 6.75 7.42
CA VAL A 184 15.99 8.11 7.98
C VAL A 184 14.53 8.57 8.06
N THR A 185 13.77 8.36 6.99
CA THR A 185 12.35 8.76 6.91
C THR A 185 11.50 7.93 7.88
N GLU A 186 11.73 6.62 7.95
CA GLU A 186 11.01 5.72 8.87
C GLU A 186 11.28 6.07 10.34
N THR A 187 12.54 6.37 10.69
CA THR A 187 12.92 6.82 12.03
C THR A 187 12.22 8.13 12.40
N ALA A 188 12.18 9.10 11.48
CA ALA A 188 11.47 10.36 11.72
C ALA A 188 9.94 10.15 11.88
N LEU A 189 9.34 9.23 11.14
CA LEU A 189 7.93 8.86 11.28
C LEU A 189 7.65 8.22 12.64
N GLN A 190 8.51 7.31 13.11
CA GLN A 190 8.38 6.70 14.44
C GLN A 190 8.46 7.76 15.54
N ALA A 191 9.40 8.69 15.44
CA ALA A 191 9.51 9.79 16.39
C ALA A 191 8.30 10.76 16.29
N ALA A 192 7.78 11.01 15.08
CA ALA A 192 6.58 11.82 14.88
C ALA A 192 5.31 11.19 15.50
N ALA A 193 5.22 9.86 15.57
CA ALA A 193 4.13 9.17 16.27
C ALA A 193 4.11 9.43 17.79
N GLN A 194 5.21 9.93 18.35
CA GLN A 194 5.32 10.36 19.75
C GLN A 194 5.35 11.89 19.89
N ALA A 195 5.14 12.65 18.81
CA ALA A 195 5.20 14.10 18.84
C ALA A 195 4.06 14.72 19.68
N VAL A 196 4.38 15.85 20.31
CA VAL A 196 3.41 16.67 21.05
C VAL A 196 2.39 17.32 20.10
N ASP A 197 2.79 17.62 18.87
CA ASP A 197 1.89 18.14 17.83
C ASP A 197 0.89 17.03 17.41
N PRO A 198 -0.41 17.21 17.71
CA PRO A 198 -1.42 16.18 17.45
C PRO A 198 -1.63 15.92 15.95
N GLY A 199 -1.41 16.91 15.09
CA GLY A 199 -1.55 16.75 13.63
C GLY A 199 -0.43 15.90 13.05
N ARG A 200 0.82 16.16 13.46
CA ARG A 200 1.98 15.36 13.05
C ARG A 200 1.89 13.93 13.56
N ARG A 201 1.48 13.75 14.82
CA ARG A 201 1.22 12.44 15.41
C ARG A 201 0.17 11.66 14.65
N ALA A 202 -0.98 12.28 14.38
CA ALA A 202 -2.06 11.64 13.63
C ALA A 202 -1.62 11.26 12.21
N ALA A 203 -0.85 12.11 11.53
CA ALA A 203 -0.30 11.80 10.21
C ALA A 203 0.68 10.61 10.25
N ALA A 204 1.57 10.56 11.25
CA ALA A 204 2.53 9.46 11.42
C ALA A 204 1.82 8.12 11.67
N LEU A 205 0.87 8.09 12.60
CA LEU A 205 0.04 6.90 12.86
C LEU A 205 -0.76 6.49 11.63
N ALA A 206 -1.28 7.46 10.87
CA ALA A 206 -1.97 7.15 9.62
C ALA A 206 -1.05 6.50 8.56
N VAL A 207 0.24 6.87 8.49
CA VAL A 207 1.22 6.16 7.64
C VAL A 207 1.39 4.70 8.09
N GLU A 208 1.42 4.43 9.40
CA GLU A 208 1.50 3.06 9.92
C GLU A 208 0.28 2.22 9.48
N HIS A 209 -0.93 2.80 9.57
CA HIS A 209 -2.14 2.12 9.07
C HIS A 209 -2.16 1.95 7.55
N LEU A 210 -1.58 2.88 6.78
CA LEU A 210 -1.42 2.70 5.34
C LEU A 210 -0.58 1.47 5.00
N ASN A 211 0.39 1.09 5.84
CA ASN A 211 1.17 -0.13 5.61
C ASN A 211 0.28 -1.39 5.70
N LYS A 212 -0.71 -1.41 6.60
CA LYS A 212 -1.70 -2.50 6.66
C LYS A 212 -2.59 -2.53 5.41
N LEU A 213 -3.02 -1.36 4.91
CA LEU A 213 -3.76 -1.28 3.65
C LEU A 213 -2.90 -1.70 2.45
N ALA A 214 -1.59 -1.41 2.46
CA ALA A 214 -0.66 -1.88 1.45
C ALA A 214 -0.54 -3.42 1.44
N GLN A 215 -0.41 -4.03 2.61
CA GLN A 215 -0.41 -5.50 2.76
C GLN A 215 -1.72 -6.11 2.29
N SER A 216 -2.87 -5.51 2.67
CA SER A 216 -4.19 -5.92 2.19
C SER A 216 -4.30 -5.83 0.66
N ARG A 217 -3.77 -4.78 0.05
CA ARG A 217 -3.68 -4.63 -1.41
C ARG A 217 -2.82 -5.73 -2.03
N ASP A 218 -1.65 -6.02 -1.48
CA ASP A 218 -0.74 -7.05 -2.00
C ASP A 218 -1.39 -8.43 -1.94
N ALA A 219 -2.04 -8.75 -0.82
CA ALA A 219 -2.80 -9.97 -0.61
C ALA A 219 -3.97 -10.08 -1.60
N LEU A 220 -4.73 -9.00 -1.78
CA LEU A 220 -5.81 -8.91 -2.77
C LEU A 220 -5.29 -9.14 -4.20
N ASN A 221 -4.15 -8.52 -4.55
CA ASN A 221 -3.53 -8.66 -5.87
C ASN A 221 -3.14 -10.13 -6.15
N ALA A 222 -2.45 -10.76 -5.19
CA ALA A 222 -2.05 -12.16 -5.28
C ALA A 222 -3.26 -13.10 -5.39
N ALA A 223 -4.25 -12.94 -4.50
CA ALA A 223 -5.46 -13.76 -4.49
C ALA A 223 -6.27 -13.60 -5.77
N GLY A 224 -6.46 -12.37 -6.25
CA GLY A 224 -7.19 -12.10 -7.48
C GLY A 224 -6.56 -12.75 -8.70
N HIS A 225 -5.23 -12.69 -8.84
CA HIS A 225 -4.52 -13.39 -9.90
C HIS A 225 -4.64 -14.91 -9.82
N ALA A 226 -4.60 -15.48 -8.61
CA ALA A 226 -4.78 -16.91 -8.41
C ALA A 226 -6.20 -17.37 -8.80
N ILE A 227 -7.24 -16.68 -8.31
CA ILE A 227 -8.65 -16.96 -8.61
C ILE A 227 -8.92 -16.89 -10.12
N LEU A 228 -8.52 -15.79 -10.78
CA LEU A 228 -8.77 -15.59 -12.21
C LEU A 228 -8.05 -16.66 -13.05
N ARG A 229 -6.84 -17.06 -12.66
CA ARG A 229 -6.10 -18.14 -13.31
C ARG A 229 -6.81 -19.49 -13.15
N GLN A 230 -7.28 -19.83 -11.95
CA GLN A 230 -8.03 -21.05 -11.69
C GLN A 230 -9.32 -21.12 -12.50
N LEU A 231 -10.09 -20.01 -12.54
CA LEU A 231 -11.31 -19.93 -13.33
C LEU A 231 -11.03 -20.14 -14.82
N ARG A 232 -9.95 -19.56 -15.37
CA ARG A 232 -9.54 -19.80 -16.76
C ARG A 232 -9.15 -21.26 -17.03
N HIS A 233 -8.40 -21.87 -16.13
CA HIS A 233 -8.05 -23.29 -16.29
C HIS A 233 -9.30 -24.18 -16.27
N HIS A 234 -10.25 -23.88 -15.38
CA HIS A 234 -11.51 -24.61 -15.30
C HIS A 234 -12.34 -24.46 -16.59
N THR A 235 -12.53 -23.24 -17.09
CA THR A 235 -13.29 -23.01 -18.33
C THR A 235 -12.61 -23.64 -19.55
N ALA A 236 -11.26 -23.62 -19.61
CA ALA A 236 -10.50 -24.26 -20.67
C ALA A 236 -10.62 -25.79 -20.65
N ALA A 237 -10.58 -26.42 -19.47
CA ALA A 237 -10.76 -27.87 -19.33
C ALA A 237 -12.14 -28.34 -19.82
N LEU A 238 -13.19 -27.58 -19.49
CA LEU A 238 -14.55 -27.85 -19.99
C LEU A 238 -14.63 -27.77 -21.52
N LYS A 239 -13.92 -26.83 -22.14
CA LYS A 239 -13.88 -26.69 -23.61
C LYS A 239 -13.24 -27.89 -24.31
N THR A 240 -12.22 -28.51 -23.71
CA THR A 240 -11.53 -29.68 -24.28
C THR A 240 -12.23 -31.01 -23.98
N GLY A 241 -13.37 -30.99 -23.29
CA GLY A 241 -14.08 -32.20 -22.86
C GLY A 241 -13.35 -32.95 -21.74
N HIS A 242 -12.29 -32.38 -21.17
CA HIS A 242 -11.60 -32.93 -20.02
C HIS A 242 -12.39 -32.58 -18.78
N ARG A 243 -13.12 -33.56 -18.23
CA ARG A 243 -13.80 -33.37 -16.95
C ARG A 243 -12.70 -33.33 -15.88
N PRO A 244 -12.49 -32.19 -15.18
CA PRO A 244 -11.50 -32.15 -14.12
C PRO A 244 -11.84 -33.21 -13.08
N ALA A 245 -10.83 -33.94 -12.60
CA ALA A 245 -11.01 -34.88 -11.49
C ALA A 245 -11.55 -34.09 -10.29
N ALA A 246 -12.65 -34.59 -9.71
CA ALA A 246 -13.22 -34.06 -8.48
C ALA A 246 -12.28 -34.32 -7.31
#